data_AF-A0A372GDL3-F1
#
_entry.id   AF-A0A372GDL3-F1
#
_cell.length_a   1.000
_cell.length_b   1.000
_cell.length_c   1.000
_cell.angle_alpha   90.00
_cell.angle_beta   90.00
_cell.angle_gamma   90.00
#
_symmetry.space_group_name_H-M   'P 1'
#
loop_
_entity.id
_entity.type
_entity.pdbx_description
1 polymer ?
#
loop_
_entity_poly.entity_id
_entity_poly.type
_entity_poly.pdbx_seq_one_letter_code
_entity_poly.pdbx_strand_id
1 'polypeptide(L)'
;MEGHLVPVGGVDQVSGRDGRAELREIFERAMRGSGRTGAGLTADLLDRVRSAVGVLHYWTSGRTREGTPDRVPPRIDESRVDELDEAWIPVRTPDGPGVLVWDNSD
;
A
#
# COMPACT_ATOMS: atom_id res chain seq x y z
N MET A 1 -15.27 12.22 -9.57
CA MET A 1 -13.79 12.20 -9.65
C MET A 1 -13.43 10.80 -10.09
N GLU A 2 -12.86 10.62 -11.28
CA GLU A 2 -12.39 9.30 -11.73
C GLU A 2 -11.01 9.05 -11.11
N GLY A 3 -10.83 7.89 -10.49
CA GLY A 3 -9.52 7.46 -9.98
C GLY A 3 -8.71 6.84 -11.13
N HIS A 4 -7.43 7.17 -11.21
CA HIS A 4 -6.50 6.53 -12.14
C HIS A 4 -5.66 5.48 -11.40
N LEU A 5 -5.46 4.32 -12.04
CA LEU A 5 -4.51 3.32 -11.55
C LEU A 5 -3.10 3.75 -11.91
N VAL A 6 -2.23 3.87 -10.92
CA VAL A 6 -0.81 4.15 -11.13
C VAL A 6 0.01 2.93 -10.74
N PRO A 7 0.88 2.42 -11.63
CA PRO A 7 1.72 1.28 -11.30
C PRO A 7 2.69 1.66 -10.17
N VAL A 8 2.70 0.85 -9.13
CA VAL A 8 3.65 0.96 -8.03
C VAL A 8 4.81 0.02 -8.25
N GLY A 9 6.04 0.49 -7.98
CA GLY A 9 7.20 -0.39 -7.96
C GLY A 9 7.15 -1.27 -6.70
N GLY A 10 7.14 -2.59 -6.89
CA GLY A 10 7.09 -3.57 -5.79
C GLY A 10 8.42 -3.74 -5.04
N VAL A 11 9.54 -3.67 -5.78
CA VAL A 11 10.88 -3.91 -5.24
C VAL A 11 11.62 -2.61 -4.98
N ASP A 12 12.08 -2.42 -3.75
CA ASP A 12 13.07 -1.41 -3.42
C ASP A 12 14.46 -1.88 -3.82
N GLN A 13 15.13 -1.11 -4.69
CA GLN A 13 16.42 -1.51 -5.27
C GLN A 13 17.57 -1.39 -4.27
N VAL A 14 17.39 -0.63 -3.17
CA VAL A 14 18.44 -0.42 -2.17
C VAL A 14 18.44 -1.56 -1.15
N SER A 15 17.28 -1.87 -0.57
CA SER A 15 17.14 -2.94 0.43
C SER A 15 16.87 -4.32 -0.17
N GLY A 16 16.48 -4.40 -1.44
CA GLY A 16 16.04 -5.63 -2.10
C GLY A 16 14.68 -6.15 -1.61
N ARG A 17 13.97 -5.38 -0.77
CA ARG A 17 12.67 -5.76 -0.24
C ARG A 17 11.60 -5.66 -1.31
N ASP A 18 10.70 -6.63 -1.32
CA ASP A 18 9.51 -6.64 -2.16
C ASP A 18 8.28 -6.35 -1.31
N GLY A 19 7.84 -5.09 -1.31
CA GLY A 19 6.67 -4.67 -0.53
C GLY A 19 5.39 -5.37 -0.97
N ARG A 20 5.26 -5.76 -2.25
CA ARG A 20 4.09 -6.50 -2.74
C ARG A 20 4.09 -7.92 -2.18
N ALA A 21 5.23 -8.60 -2.22
CA ALA A 21 5.36 -9.94 -1.67
C ALA A 21 5.16 -9.94 -0.15
N GLU A 22 5.69 -8.94 0.56
CA GLU A 22 5.50 -8.79 2.01
C GLU A 22 4.02 -8.55 2.37
N LEU A 23 3.31 -7.69 1.64
CA LEU A 23 1.88 -7.47 1.85
C LEU A 23 1.10 -8.76 1.63
N ARG A 24 1.36 -9.46 0.53
CA ARG A 24 0.74 -10.77 0.25
C ARG A 24 0.98 -11.75 1.40
N GLU A 25 2.20 -11.91 1.88
CA GLU A 25 2.52 -12.79 3.01
C GLU A 25 1.80 -12.38 4.31
N ILE A 26 1.72 -11.07 4.59
CA ILE A 26 1.03 -10.53 5.76
C ILE A 26 -0.44 -10.95 5.74
N PHE A 27 -1.14 -10.73 4.63
CA PHE A 27 -2.56 -11.02 4.56
C PHE A 27 -2.86 -12.51 4.36
N GLU A 28 -2.10 -13.27 3.57
CA GLU A 28 -2.26 -14.74 3.46
C GLU A 28 -2.19 -15.41 4.85
N ARG A 29 -1.23 -14.98 5.69
CA ARG A 29 -1.06 -15.52 7.05
C ARG A 29 -2.06 -15.00 8.06
N ALA A 30 -2.42 -13.72 7.98
CA ALA A 30 -3.36 -13.10 8.92
C ALA A 30 -4.81 -13.51 8.65
N MET A 31 -5.17 -13.72 7.38
CA MET A 31 -6.56 -13.88 6.94
C MET A 31 -6.95 -15.34 6.77
N ARG A 32 -5.98 -16.28 6.66
CA ARG A 32 -6.22 -17.74 6.50
C ARG A 32 -7.26 -18.06 5.42
N GLY A 33 -7.40 -17.23 4.39
CA GLY A 33 -8.38 -17.38 3.31
C GLY A 33 -9.83 -16.94 3.65
N SER A 34 -10.08 -16.35 4.82
CA SER A 34 -11.36 -15.69 5.13
C SER A 34 -11.16 -14.18 5.11
N GLY A 35 -11.65 -13.51 4.06
CA GLY A 35 -11.62 -12.05 3.93
C GLY A 35 -12.19 -11.38 5.19
N ARG A 36 -11.31 -10.90 6.07
CA ARG A 36 -11.65 -10.06 7.20
C ARG A 36 -11.35 -8.60 6.84
N THR A 37 -12.41 -7.84 6.63
CA THR A 37 -12.37 -6.38 6.76
C THR A 37 -11.65 -6.01 8.06
N GLY A 38 -10.85 -4.93 8.06
CA GLY A 38 -9.87 -4.54 9.10
C GLY A 38 -10.30 -4.46 10.57
N ALA A 39 -11.53 -4.83 10.92
CA ALA A 39 -12.00 -5.10 12.27
C ALA A 39 -11.18 -6.23 12.95
N GLY A 40 -10.08 -5.86 13.60
CA GLY A 40 -9.26 -6.76 14.42
C GLY A 40 -7.75 -6.77 14.12
N LEU A 41 -7.24 -5.85 13.29
CA LEU A 41 -5.79 -5.69 13.11
C LEU A 41 -5.12 -5.29 14.44
N THR A 42 -4.16 -6.10 14.90
CA THR A 42 -3.33 -5.74 16.04
C THR A 42 -2.38 -4.60 15.65
N ALA A 43 -1.89 -3.84 16.64
CA ALA A 43 -0.92 -2.78 16.40
C ALA A 43 0.34 -3.30 15.68
N ASP A 44 0.85 -4.47 16.10
CA ASP A 44 2.01 -5.12 15.47
C ASP A 44 1.75 -5.46 13.99
N LEU A 45 0.53 -5.91 13.66
CA LEU A 45 0.17 -6.22 12.29
C LEU A 45 0.07 -4.94 11.45
N LEU A 46 -0.53 -3.88 12.00
CA LEU A 46 -0.60 -2.57 11.34
C LEU A 46 0.80 -2.00 11.07
N ASP A 47 1.75 -2.14 12.01
CA ASP A 47 3.13 -1.70 11.82
C ASP A 47 3.85 -2.49 10.72
N ARG A 48 3.57 -3.79 10.59
CA ARG A 48 4.08 -4.60 9.47
C ARG A 48 3.50 -4.12 8.14
N VAL A 49 2.21 -3.83 8.06
CA VAL A 49 1.58 -3.28 6.84
C VAL A 49 2.20 -1.90 6.53
N ARG A 50 2.38 -1.02 7.51
CA ARG A 50 3.03 0.29 7.32
C ARG A 50 4.43 0.14 6.73
N SER A 51 5.21 -0.80 7.27
CA SER A 51 6.57 -1.09 6.80
C SER A 51 6.57 -1.57 5.35
N ALA A 52 5.68 -2.50 4.98
CA ALA A 52 5.61 -3.04 3.62
C ALA A 52 5.10 -1.99 2.61
N VAL A 53 4.09 -1.19 2.97
CA VAL A 53 3.61 -0.06 2.16
C VAL A 53 4.72 0.97 1.94
N GLY A 54 5.57 1.21 2.94
CA GLY A 54 6.71 2.13 2.84
C GLY A 54 7.83 1.68 1.91
N VAL A 55 7.89 0.39 1.54
CA VAL A 55 8.81 -0.14 0.51
C VAL A 55 8.33 0.21 -0.89
N LEU A 56 7.01 0.28 -1.07
CA LEU A 56 6.40 0.59 -2.35
C LEU A 56 6.63 2.05 -2.69
N HIS A 57 6.67 2.33 -3.99
CA HIS A 57 6.87 3.68 -4.45
C HIS A 57 5.96 3.99 -5.64
N TYR A 58 5.49 5.22 -5.65
CA TYR A 58 4.55 5.78 -6.59
C TYR A 58 5.18 7.00 -7.26
N TRP A 59 4.89 7.17 -8.56
CA TRP A 59 5.28 8.37 -9.30
C TRP A 59 4.21 9.43 -9.15
N THR A 60 4.60 10.60 -8.63
CA THR A 60 3.67 11.73 -8.49
C THR A 60 3.18 12.25 -9.84
N SER A 61 1.88 12.58 -9.91
CA SER A 61 1.21 13.04 -11.12
C SER A 61 1.48 14.52 -11.42
N GLY A 62 1.85 15.30 -10.40
CA GLY A 62 2.18 16.71 -10.50
C GLY A 62 3.65 16.97 -10.85
N ARG A 63 3.91 18.13 -11.48
CA ARG A 63 5.23 18.76 -11.37
C ARG A 63 5.42 19.08 -9.89
N THR A 64 6.35 18.40 -9.24
CA THR A 64 6.85 18.86 -7.95
C THR A 64 7.38 20.28 -8.09
N ARG A 65 7.67 20.97 -6.99
CA ARG A 65 8.19 22.36 -7.02
C ARG A 65 9.45 22.52 -7.90
N GLU A 66 10.10 21.41 -8.24
CA GLU A 66 11.32 21.31 -9.04
C GLU A 66 11.09 20.75 -10.47
N GLY A 67 9.86 20.38 -10.84
CA GLY A 67 9.52 19.99 -12.22
C GLY A 67 9.88 18.55 -12.61
N THR A 68 10.42 17.75 -11.70
CA THR A 68 10.68 16.32 -11.88
C THR A 68 9.64 15.49 -11.13
N PRO A 69 9.05 14.44 -11.73
CA PRO A 69 8.19 13.54 -10.97
C PRO A 69 9.03 12.86 -9.89
N ASP A 70 8.66 13.05 -8.63
CA ASP A 70 9.34 12.38 -7.52
C ASP A 70 8.71 11.01 -7.30
N ARG A 71 9.58 10.02 -7.08
CA ARG A 71 9.21 8.67 -6.67
C ARG A 71 9.16 8.64 -5.15
N VAL A 72 7.97 8.54 -4.57
CA VAL A 72 7.76 8.61 -3.12
C VAL A 72 6.97 7.41 -2.60
N PRO A 73 7.16 7.01 -1.33
CA PRO A 73 6.35 5.96 -0.75
C PRO A 73 4.95 6.48 -0.38
N PRO A 74 3.88 5.71 -0.67
CA PRO A 74 2.57 5.97 -0.10
C PRO A 74 2.58 5.71 1.42
N ARG A 75 1.56 6.21 2.11
CA ARG A 75 1.33 5.92 3.54
C ARG A 75 -0.06 5.35 3.71
N ILE A 76 -0.27 4.48 4.70
CA ILE A 76 -1.63 4.01 5.02
C ILE A 76 -2.50 5.19 5.40
N ASP A 77 -3.76 5.20 4.93
CA ASP A 77 -4.77 6.13 5.41
C ASP A 77 -5.35 5.63 6.73
N GLU A 78 -4.78 6.10 7.84
CA GLU A 78 -5.16 5.62 9.19
C GLU A 78 -6.62 5.92 9.55
N SER A 79 -7.25 6.90 8.89
CA SER A 79 -8.68 7.19 9.07
C SER A 79 -9.60 6.09 8.49
N ARG A 80 -9.04 5.16 7.71
CA ARG A 80 -9.75 4.08 7.01
C ARG A 80 -9.16 2.70 7.31
N VAL A 81 -8.46 2.54 8.44
CA VAL A 81 -7.83 1.26 8.82
C VAL A 81 -8.83 0.11 8.91
N ASP A 82 -10.06 0.38 9.33
CA ASP A 82 -11.12 -0.63 9.39
C ASP A 82 -11.55 -1.15 8.00
N GLU A 83 -11.15 -0.46 6.94
CA GLU A 83 -11.42 -0.84 5.55
C GLU A 83 -10.29 -1.64 4.90
N LEU A 84 -9.18 -1.89 5.61
CA LEU A 84 -8.08 -2.71 5.10
C LEU A 84 -8.58 -4.11 4.73
N ASP A 85 -8.15 -4.60 3.57
CA ASP A 85 -8.50 -5.91 3.04
C ASP A 85 -7.30 -6.56 2.32
N GLU A 86 -7.38 -7.87 2.06
CA GLU A 86 -6.32 -8.62 1.37
C GLU A 86 -6.14 -8.19 -0.09
N ALA A 87 -7.18 -7.64 -0.72
CA ALA A 87 -7.07 -7.15 -2.10
C ALA A 87 -6.70 -5.68 -2.21
N TRP A 88 -6.88 -4.89 -1.15
CA TRP A 88 -6.67 -3.45 -1.22
C TRP A 88 -6.41 -2.76 0.13
N ILE A 89 -5.59 -1.70 0.08
CA ILE A 89 -5.25 -0.87 1.25
C ILE A 89 -5.54 0.60 0.94
N PRO A 90 -6.34 1.30 1.76
CA PRO A 90 -6.43 2.76 1.73
C PRO A 90 -5.06 3.41 1.97
N VAL A 91 -4.66 4.31 1.06
CA VAL A 91 -3.39 5.04 1.17
C VAL A 91 -3.56 6.54 0.94
N ARG A 92 -2.60 7.30 1.44
CA ARG A 92 -2.36 8.71 1.14
C ARG A 92 -1.12 8.83 0.26
N THR A 93 -1.25 9.55 -0.84
CA THR A 93 -0.15 9.96 -1.71
C THR A 93 -0.09 11.49 -1.75
N PRO A 94 0.99 12.10 -2.29
CA PRO A 94 1.01 13.55 -2.49
C PRO A 94 -0.07 14.07 -3.43
N ASP A 95 -0.57 13.23 -4.35
CA ASP A 95 -1.65 13.59 -5.28
C ASP A 95 -3.05 13.41 -4.68
N GLY A 96 -3.16 12.78 -3.50
CA GLY A 96 -4.41 12.66 -2.77
C GLY A 96 -4.64 11.28 -2.14
N PRO A 97 -5.87 11.02 -1.66
CA PRO A 97 -6.26 9.68 -1.22
C PRO A 97 -6.30 8.70 -2.39
N GLY A 98 -5.91 7.45 -2.14
CA GLY A 98 -5.94 6.37 -3.11
C GLY A 98 -6.16 5.01 -2.45
N VAL A 99 -6.15 3.98 -3.27
CA VAL A 99 -6.12 2.58 -2.82
C VAL A 99 -4.93 1.89 -3.49
N LEU A 100 -4.16 1.17 -2.69
CA LEU A 100 -3.16 0.24 -3.19
C LEU A 100 -3.86 -1.08 -3.50
N VAL A 101 -3.67 -1.58 -4.72
CA VAL A 101 -4.22 -2.86 -5.19
C VAL A 101 -3.08 -3.71 -5.75
N TRP A 102 -3.17 -5.02 -5.59
CA TRP A 102 -2.21 -5.98 -6.14
C TRP A 102 -2.94 -7.27 -6.51
N ASP A 103 -2.33 -8.13 -7.33
CA ASP A 103 -2.90 -9.46 -7.54
C ASP A 103 -2.78 -10.23 -6.23
N ASN A 104 -3.88 -10.29 -5.51
CA ASN A 104 -4.16 -11.30 -4.52
C ASN A 104 -4.45 -12.63 -5.25
N SER A 105 -4.19 -13.78 -4.64
CA SER A 105 -4.26 -15.09 -5.32
C SER A 105 -5.66 -15.63 -5.59
N ASP A 106 -6.69 -14.78 -5.57
CA ASP A 106 -8.11 -15.11 -5.85
C ASP A 106 -8.58 -14.43 -7.14
#